data_AF-A8T9L0-F1
#
_entry.id   AF-A8T9L0-F1
#
_cell.length_a   1.000
_cell.length_b   1.000
_cell.length_c   1.000
_cell.angle_alpha   90.00
_cell.angle_beta   90.00
_cell.angle_gamma   90.00
#
_symmetry.space_group_name_H-M   'P 1'
#
loop_
_entity.id
_entity.type
_entity.pdbx_description
1 polymer ?
#
loop_
_entity_poly.entity_id
_entity_poly.type
_entity_poly.pdbx_seq_one_letter_code
_entity_poly.pdbx_strand_id
1 'polypeptide(L)'
;MTYSDTYQQSRFGNSIDPAALKLNFAAGKVPTQTDFHNLISLAGQVRSVDDSSFDLNSGQLSFNYESVSNELAGQGLTAYSNQLNVNYERVSNELAGQGLTAGSNQLDVNYNEITNNIADKVWKITLAKMYGATHYAGNAHIMIFFRSINGAGSGVFTRAYIHSLSTMYMGIYGTNVTLNGAEPNRTQFTFTTGDKQNNDSLVLAEWYNKVIVDSTTLKLKLVTPRYTTGSMYELPIKKVSELFS
;
A
#
# COMPACT_ATOMS: atom_id res chain seq x y z
N MET A 1 10.15 -15.85 -34.21
CA MET A 1 10.36 -14.71 -35.13
C MET A 1 11.02 -13.64 -34.29
N THR A 2 12.34 -13.52 -34.39
CA THR A 2 13.17 -12.75 -33.47
C THR A 2 13.29 -11.33 -34.00
N TYR A 3 12.80 -10.35 -33.26
CA TYR A 3 12.95 -8.92 -33.59
C TYR A 3 14.39 -8.50 -33.33
N SER A 4 15.05 -7.98 -34.35
CA SER A 4 16.44 -7.50 -34.31
C SER A 4 16.46 -6.07 -33.78
N ASP A 5 16.96 -5.90 -32.55
CA ASP A 5 17.36 -4.60 -31.97
C ASP A 5 18.58 -4.07 -32.73
N THR A 6 18.35 -3.32 -33.80
CA THR A 6 19.43 -2.62 -34.53
C THR A 6 18.94 -1.26 -35.01
N TYR A 7 18.50 -0.44 -34.06
CA TYR A 7 18.18 0.96 -34.31
C TYR A 7 18.71 1.86 -33.19
N GLN A 8 20.00 1.74 -32.88
CA GLN A 8 20.71 2.77 -32.14
C GLN A 8 22.16 2.86 -32.67
N GLN A 9 22.60 4.11 -32.92
CA GLN A 9 23.99 4.55 -33.13
C GLN A 9 24.62 4.58 -34.55
N SER A 10 24.00 5.19 -35.56
CA SER A 10 24.81 5.62 -36.73
C SER A 10 24.47 6.96 -37.41
N ARG A 11 23.68 7.84 -36.78
CA ARG A 11 23.36 9.15 -37.37
C ARG A 11 24.06 10.38 -36.76
N PHE A 12 24.93 10.21 -35.78
CA PHE A 12 25.84 11.30 -35.34
C PHE A 12 27.16 11.19 -36.10
N GLY A 13 27.10 11.50 -37.40
CA GLY A 13 28.26 11.49 -38.29
C GLY A 13 29.27 12.57 -37.90
N ASN A 14 30.41 12.11 -37.38
CA ASN A 14 31.64 12.84 -37.02
C ASN A 14 31.57 13.67 -35.73
N SER A 15 32.34 13.24 -34.73
CA SER A 15 32.70 14.06 -33.57
C SER A 15 33.49 15.28 -34.05
N ILE A 16 32.91 16.47 -33.93
CA ILE A 16 33.55 17.74 -34.28
C ILE A 16 34.45 18.13 -33.10
N ASP A 17 35.76 18.24 -33.31
CA ASP A 17 36.69 18.72 -32.28
C ASP A 17 36.58 20.25 -32.12
N PRO A 18 36.11 20.77 -30.97
CA PRO A 18 35.98 22.21 -30.73
C PRO A 18 37.32 22.96 -30.82
N ALA A 19 38.41 22.30 -30.42
CA ALA A 19 39.73 22.92 -30.41
C ALA A 19 40.26 23.11 -31.83
N ALA A 20 40.05 22.12 -32.71
CA ALA A 20 40.39 22.21 -34.12
C ALA A 20 39.55 23.27 -34.85
N LEU A 21 38.26 23.36 -34.56
CA LEU A 21 37.37 24.32 -35.20
C LEU A 21 37.70 25.78 -34.84
N LYS A 22 38.10 26.04 -33.59
CA LYS A 22 38.49 27.37 -33.12
C LYS A 22 39.64 27.97 -33.95
N LEU A 23 40.54 27.13 -34.48
CA LEU A 23 41.66 27.56 -35.32
C LEU A 23 41.23 28.07 -36.70
N ASN A 24 40.01 27.79 -37.14
CA ASN A 24 39.47 28.24 -38.42
C ASN A 24 38.83 29.64 -38.32
N PHE A 25 38.55 30.10 -37.10
CA PHE A 25 38.01 31.43 -36.80
C PHE A 25 39.05 32.40 -36.20
N ALA A 26 40.34 32.06 -36.30
CA ALA A 26 41.42 32.93 -35.85
C ALA A 26 41.58 34.17 -36.74
N ALA A 27 42.04 35.28 -36.17
CA ALA A 27 42.28 36.53 -36.90
C ALA A 27 43.23 36.30 -38.10
N GLY A 28 42.88 36.89 -39.25
CA GLY A 28 43.64 36.74 -40.50
C GLY A 28 43.27 35.51 -41.34
N LYS A 29 42.39 34.64 -40.85
CA LYS A 29 41.74 33.60 -41.67
C LYS A 29 40.34 34.04 -42.09
N VAL A 30 39.93 33.62 -43.27
CA VAL A 30 38.54 33.72 -43.73
C VAL A 30 37.90 32.35 -43.53
N PRO A 31 36.97 32.20 -42.57
CA PRO A 31 36.30 30.92 -42.35
C PRO A 31 35.51 30.52 -43.59
N THR A 32 35.51 29.22 -43.89
CA THR A 32 34.75 28.66 -45.00
C THR A 32 33.31 28.39 -44.58
N GLN A 33 32.42 28.20 -45.55
CA GLN A 33 31.03 27.81 -45.28
C GLN A 33 30.96 26.52 -44.45
N THR A 34 31.85 25.56 -44.71
CA THR A 34 31.97 24.32 -43.93
C THR A 34 32.36 24.57 -42.46
N ASP A 35 33.20 25.56 -42.19
CA ASP A 35 33.58 25.92 -40.80
C ASP A 35 32.38 26.46 -40.02
N PHE A 36 31.53 27.26 -40.67
CA PHE A 36 30.29 27.73 -40.07
C PHE A 36 29.29 26.59 -39.84
N HIS A 37 29.18 25.64 -40.78
CA HIS A 37 28.35 24.43 -40.58
C HIS A 37 28.81 23.64 -39.35
N ASN A 38 30.11 23.39 -39.23
CA ASN A 38 30.66 22.66 -38.09
C ASN A 38 30.44 23.40 -36.74
N LEU A 39 30.50 24.74 -36.74
CA LEU A 39 30.24 25.55 -35.54
C LEU A 39 28.78 25.45 -35.10
N ILE A 40 27.85 25.46 -36.05
CA ILE A 40 26.42 25.36 -35.81
C ILE A 40 26.07 23.95 -35.31
N SER A 41 26.59 22.91 -35.95
CA SER A 41 26.36 21.53 -35.50
C SER A 41 26.95 21.28 -34.11
N LEU A 42 28.13 21.85 -33.79
CA LEU A 42 28.71 21.78 -32.44
C LEU A 42 27.84 22.51 -31.40
N ALA A 43 27.26 23.65 -31.74
CA ALA A 43 26.31 24.36 -30.88
C ALA A 43 25.00 23.59 -30.69
N GLY A 44 24.53 22.88 -31.73
CA GLY A 44 23.35 22.00 -31.68
C GLY A 44 23.55 20.78 -30.79
N GLN A 45 24.75 20.18 -30.82
CA GLN A 45 25.12 19.05 -29.94
C GLN A 45 25.06 19.40 -28.45
N VAL A 46 25.36 20.65 -28.06
CA VAL A 46 25.29 21.11 -26.65
C VAL A 46 23.85 21.31 -26.16
N ARG A 47 22.86 21.35 -27.07
CA ARG A 47 21.46 21.67 -26.73
C ARG A 47 20.42 20.64 -27.19
N SER A 48 20.82 19.46 -27.66
CA SER A 48 19.89 18.47 -28.23
C SER A 48 19.02 19.08 -29.36
N VAL A 49 19.61 19.95 -30.18
CA VAL A 49 18.94 20.54 -31.34
C VAL A 49 19.33 19.70 -32.55
N ASP A 50 18.39 18.91 -33.06
CA ASP A 50 18.57 18.10 -34.27
C ASP A 50 18.84 19.02 -35.49
N ASP A 51 19.69 18.59 -36.43
CA ASP A 51 20.10 19.38 -37.61
C ASP A 51 18.90 19.83 -38.50
N SER A 52 17.72 19.22 -38.34
CA SER A 52 16.47 19.59 -39.01
C SER A 52 15.77 20.82 -38.40
N SER A 53 16.23 21.32 -37.25
CA SER A 53 15.65 22.45 -36.51
C SER A 53 16.26 23.82 -36.83
N PHE A 54 17.20 23.89 -37.78
CA PHE A 54 17.88 25.14 -38.12
C PHE A 54 17.80 25.43 -39.63
N ASP A 55 16.84 26.26 -40.05
CA ASP A 55 16.77 26.77 -41.43
C ASP A 55 17.57 28.08 -41.53
N LEU A 56 18.80 27.96 -42.02
CA LEU A 56 19.75 29.08 -42.15
C LEU A 56 19.33 30.13 -43.20
N ASN A 57 18.39 29.81 -44.10
CA ASN A 57 17.94 30.76 -45.13
C ASN A 57 16.90 31.76 -44.60
N SER A 58 16.22 31.43 -43.50
CA SER A 58 15.14 32.24 -42.91
C SER A 58 15.51 32.89 -41.56
N GLY A 59 16.65 32.51 -40.96
CA GLY A 59 17.08 33.03 -39.66
C GLY A 59 16.19 32.60 -38.49
N GLN A 60 15.36 31.58 -38.70
CA GLN A 60 14.45 31.05 -37.68
C GLN A 60 15.07 29.85 -36.96
N LEU A 61 15.16 29.95 -35.64
CA LEU A 61 15.41 28.83 -34.75
C LEU A 61 14.09 28.04 -34.61
N SER A 62 14.06 26.81 -35.11
CA SER A 62 12.97 25.88 -34.85
C SER A 62 13.33 25.03 -33.62
N PHE A 63 12.34 24.73 -32.79
CA PHE A 63 12.51 23.81 -31.67
C PHE A 63 11.80 22.50 -32.01
N ASN A 64 12.51 21.37 -31.87
CA ASN A 64 11.90 20.06 -32.00
C ASN A 64 11.11 19.73 -30.72
N TYR A 65 9.89 20.26 -30.63
CA TYR A 65 8.99 20.03 -29.50
C TYR A 65 8.62 18.55 -29.31
N GLU A 66 8.77 17.70 -30.34
CA GLU A 66 8.54 16.26 -30.21
C GLU A 66 9.65 15.56 -29.42
N SER A 67 10.92 15.89 -29.69
CA SER A 67 12.04 15.38 -28.90
C SER A 67 11.94 15.81 -27.44
N VAL A 68 11.64 17.10 -27.20
CA VAL A 68 11.46 17.65 -25.84
C VAL A 68 10.28 16.99 -25.13
N SER A 69 9.16 16.77 -25.81
CA SER A 69 7.99 16.11 -25.21
C SER A 69 8.30 14.65 -24.84
N ASN A 70 9.04 13.93 -25.69
CA ASN A 70 9.47 12.56 -25.42
C ASN A 70 10.45 12.47 -24.23
N GLU A 71 11.38 13.42 -24.09
CA GLU A 71 12.29 13.47 -22.95
C GLU A 71 11.58 13.81 -21.63
N LEU A 72 10.52 14.61 -21.68
CA LEU A 72 9.73 15.00 -20.51
C LEU A 72 8.63 13.97 -20.16
N ALA A 73 8.35 13.01 -21.03
CA ALA A 73 7.37 11.96 -20.77
C ALA A 73 7.83 11.01 -19.66
N GLY A 74 6.89 10.57 -18.81
CA GLY A 74 7.17 9.78 -17.62
C GLY A 74 6.25 10.14 -16.46
N GLN A 75 6.17 9.26 -15.46
CA GLN A 75 5.45 9.46 -14.19
C GLN A 75 4.14 10.26 -14.29
N GLY A 76 3.20 9.75 -15.09
CA GLY A 76 1.88 10.38 -15.26
C GLY A 76 1.77 11.35 -16.44
N LEU A 77 2.80 11.51 -17.25
CA LEU A 77 2.77 12.26 -18.52
C LEU A 77 3.10 11.36 -19.72
N THR A 78 2.42 11.59 -20.85
CA THR A 78 2.63 10.90 -22.13
C THR A 78 2.85 11.94 -23.23
N ALA A 79 3.89 11.75 -24.05
CA ALA A 79 4.14 12.58 -25.23
C ALA A 79 3.19 12.22 -26.38
N TYR A 80 2.67 13.23 -27.06
CA TYR A 80 1.90 13.12 -28.30
C TYR A 80 2.42 14.18 -29.28
N SER A 81 3.36 13.79 -30.15
CA SER A 81 4.05 14.70 -31.07
C SER A 81 4.61 15.90 -30.30
N ASN A 82 4.22 17.12 -30.64
CA ASN A 82 4.66 18.36 -30.00
C ASN A 82 3.90 18.73 -28.70
N GLN A 83 3.16 17.79 -28.10
CA GLN A 83 2.38 18.01 -26.89
C GLN A 83 2.72 17.00 -25.79
N LEU A 84 2.57 17.45 -24.54
CA LEU A 84 2.68 16.62 -23.35
C LEU A 84 1.31 16.54 -22.68
N ASN A 85 0.76 15.34 -22.58
CA ASN A 85 -0.57 15.09 -22.03
C ASN A 85 -0.49 14.36 -20.69
N VAL A 86 -1.39 14.68 -19.78
CA VAL A 86 -1.54 13.92 -18.54
C VAL A 86 -2.12 12.54 -18.86
N ASN A 87 -1.42 11.50 -18.41
CA ASN A 87 -1.88 10.13 -18.43
C ASN A 87 -2.77 9.89 -17.20
N TYR A 88 -4.03 10.32 -17.31
CA TYR A 88 -5.00 10.22 -16.21
C TYR A 88 -5.22 8.79 -15.73
N GLU A 89 -5.08 7.79 -16.62
CA GLU A 89 -5.17 6.36 -16.24
C GLU A 89 -4.03 5.96 -15.32
N ARG A 90 -2.80 6.32 -15.68
CA ARG A 90 -1.64 6.03 -14.84
C ARG A 90 -1.72 6.78 -13.51
N VAL A 91 -2.05 8.07 -13.56
CA VAL A 91 -2.18 8.91 -12.36
C VAL A 91 -3.28 8.37 -11.43
N SER A 92 -4.44 7.98 -11.96
CA SER A 92 -5.52 7.41 -11.12
C SER A 92 -5.13 6.07 -10.52
N ASN A 93 -4.43 5.21 -11.26
CA ASN A 93 -3.91 3.94 -10.75
C ASN A 93 -2.86 4.11 -9.65
N GLU A 94 -1.95 5.10 -9.78
CA GLU A 94 -0.93 5.40 -8.76
C GLU A 94 -1.54 6.03 -7.50
N LEU A 95 -2.65 6.77 -7.63
CA LEU A 95 -3.37 7.38 -6.51
C LEU A 95 -4.40 6.46 -5.84
N ALA A 96 -4.77 5.34 -6.47
CA ALA A 96 -5.73 4.40 -5.92
C ALA A 96 -5.19 3.67 -4.68
N GLY A 97 -6.08 3.31 -3.77
CA GLY A 97 -5.77 2.70 -2.47
C GLY A 97 -6.74 3.17 -1.38
N GLN A 98 -6.80 2.44 -0.26
CA GLN A 98 -7.57 2.76 0.96
C GLN A 98 -8.86 3.58 0.72
N GLY A 99 -9.88 2.95 0.12
CA GLY A 99 -11.17 3.61 -0.13
C GLY A 99 -11.24 4.46 -1.40
N LEU A 100 -10.18 4.49 -2.22
CA LEU A 100 -10.16 5.06 -3.57
C LEU A 100 -9.87 3.98 -4.60
N THR A 101 -10.61 3.99 -5.71
CA THR A 101 -10.46 3.05 -6.83
C THR A 101 -10.20 3.81 -8.12
N ALA A 102 -9.28 3.30 -8.94
CA ALA A 102 -8.99 3.87 -10.24
C ALA A 102 -10.11 3.53 -11.25
N GLY A 103 -10.73 4.57 -11.79
CA GLY A 103 -11.40 4.54 -13.09
C GLY A 103 -10.40 4.94 -14.18
N SER A 104 -10.61 4.46 -15.40
CA SER A 104 -9.68 4.64 -16.55
C SER A 104 -9.15 6.07 -16.72
N ASN A 105 -9.90 7.11 -16.35
CA ASN A 105 -9.43 8.50 -16.34
C ASN A 105 -9.91 9.29 -15.10
N GLN A 106 -10.39 8.58 -14.08
CA GLN A 106 -11.02 9.17 -12.90
C GLN A 106 -10.62 8.42 -11.63
N LEU A 107 -10.77 9.07 -10.49
CA LEU A 107 -10.58 8.43 -9.19
C LEU A 107 -11.94 8.41 -8.49
N ASP A 108 -12.40 7.21 -8.15
CA ASP A 108 -13.69 7.00 -7.52
C ASP A 108 -13.54 6.66 -6.04
N VAL A 109 -14.56 7.03 -5.26
CA VAL A 109 -14.64 6.67 -3.84
C VAL A 109 -15.28 5.30 -3.72
N ASN A 110 -14.55 4.34 -3.14
CA ASN A 110 -15.06 3.02 -2.83
C ASN A 110 -15.88 3.06 -1.53
N TYR A 111 -17.13 3.54 -1.65
CA TYR A 111 -18.05 3.62 -0.52
C TYR A 111 -18.29 2.28 0.17
N ASN A 112 -18.22 1.15 -0.54
CA ASN A 112 -18.41 -0.17 0.05
C ASN A 112 -17.26 -0.54 0.99
N GLU A 113 -16.01 -0.33 0.56
CA GLU A 113 -14.83 -0.56 1.41
C GLU A 113 -14.84 0.37 2.63
N ILE A 114 -15.13 1.65 2.43
CA ILE A 114 -15.25 2.63 3.52
C ILE A 114 -16.34 2.21 4.51
N THR A 115 -17.53 1.87 4.02
CA THR A 115 -18.66 1.49 4.87
C THR A 115 -18.39 0.19 5.63
N ASN A 116 -17.77 -0.81 4.98
CA ASN A 116 -17.40 -2.06 5.63
C ASN A 116 -16.34 -1.85 6.72
N ASN A 117 -15.34 -1.00 6.47
CA ASN A 117 -14.32 -0.66 7.46
C ASN A 117 -14.93 0.11 8.65
N ILE A 118 -15.86 1.04 8.39
CA ILE A 118 -16.58 1.75 9.44
C ILE A 118 -17.45 0.78 10.24
N ALA A 119 -18.21 -0.09 9.58
CA ALA A 119 -19.08 -1.06 10.24
C ALA A 119 -18.29 -2.02 11.14
N ASP A 120 -17.14 -2.52 10.68
CA ASP A 120 -16.24 -3.36 11.48
C ASP A 120 -15.68 -2.62 12.70
N LYS A 121 -15.24 -1.36 12.53
CA LYS A 121 -14.78 -0.53 13.65
C LYS A 121 -15.90 -0.26 14.67
N VAL A 122 -17.08 0.13 14.20
CA VAL A 122 -18.25 0.40 15.06
C VAL A 122 -18.66 -0.85 15.83
N TRP A 123 -18.68 -2.01 15.17
CA TRP A 123 -18.97 -3.28 15.82
C TRP A 123 -17.95 -3.61 16.92
N LYS A 124 -16.65 -3.52 16.64
CA LYS A 124 -15.59 -3.75 17.64
C LYS A 124 -15.70 -2.81 18.84
N ILE A 125 -15.94 -1.53 18.59
CA ILE A 125 -16.11 -0.52 19.65
C ILE A 125 -17.36 -0.81 20.50
N THR A 126 -18.46 -1.20 19.84
CA THR A 126 -19.72 -1.51 20.53
C THR A 126 -19.54 -2.69 21.46
N LEU A 127 -18.89 -3.78 21.02
CA LEU A 127 -18.60 -4.92 21.86
C LEU A 127 -17.63 -4.58 23.00
N ALA A 128 -16.56 -3.83 22.71
CA ALA A 128 -15.63 -3.40 23.75
C ALA A 128 -16.33 -2.62 24.86
N LYS A 129 -17.24 -1.70 24.50
CA LYS A 129 -18.05 -0.94 25.46
C LYS A 129 -19.06 -1.83 26.20
N MET A 130 -19.79 -2.68 25.48
CA MET A 130 -20.80 -3.58 26.02
C MET A 130 -20.20 -4.49 27.10
N TYR A 131 -19.00 -4.98 26.89
CA TYR A 131 -18.31 -5.84 27.85
C TYR A 131 -17.54 -5.08 28.91
N GLY A 132 -17.32 -3.77 28.77
CA GLY A 132 -16.42 -3.00 29.63
C GLY A 132 -14.97 -3.45 29.48
N ALA A 133 -14.57 -3.79 28.25
CA ALA A 133 -13.26 -4.34 27.95
C ALA A 133 -12.15 -3.27 28.03
N THR A 134 -11.01 -3.66 28.58
CA THR A 134 -9.81 -2.82 28.66
C THR A 134 -8.77 -3.23 27.63
N HIS A 135 -8.78 -4.50 27.25
CA HIS A 135 -7.84 -5.08 26.29
C HIS A 135 -8.57 -5.95 25.27
N TYR A 136 -7.91 -6.22 24.16
CA TYR A 136 -8.39 -7.12 23.14
C TYR A 136 -7.26 -7.93 22.51
N ALA A 137 -7.61 -9.03 21.86
CA ALA A 137 -6.71 -9.79 21.00
C ALA A 137 -7.49 -10.32 19.80
N GLY A 138 -6.83 -10.50 18.66
CA GLY A 138 -7.53 -11.02 17.50
C GLY A 138 -6.65 -11.16 16.26
N ASN A 139 -7.23 -11.78 15.24
CA ASN A 139 -6.67 -11.92 13.90
C ASN A 139 -7.82 -11.83 12.88
N ALA A 140 -7.57 -12.22 11.62
CA ALA A 140 -8.59 -12.20 10.57
C ALA A 140 -9.82 -13.08 10.84
N HIS A 141 -9.75 -14.01 11.79
CA HIS A 141 -10.79 -14.99 12.04
C HIS A 141 -11.45 -14.85 13.41
N ILE A 142 -10.77 -14.29 14.41
CA ILE A 142 -11.27 -14.22 15.78
C ILE A 142 -10.99 -12.86 16.43
N MET A 143 -11.92 -12.43 17.27
CA MET A 143 -11.80 -11.24 18.11
C MET A 143 -12.14 -11.59 19.55
N ILE A 144 -11.33 -11.11 20.49
CA ILE A 144 -11.45 -11.43 21.91
C ILE A 144 -11.37 -10.13 22.69
N PHE A 145 -12.35 -9.87 23.52
CA PHE A 145 -12.39 -8.71 24.41
C PHE A 145 -12.19 -9.14 25.84
N PHE A 146 -11.40 -8.38 26.57
CA PHE A 146 -11.02 -8.73 27.93
C PHE A 146 -11.41 -7.68 28.94
N ARG A 147 -12.00 -8.14 30.04
CA ARG A 147 -12.32 -7.31 31.19
C ARG A 147 -11.75 -7.93 32.46
N SER A 148 -11.00 -7.15 33.23
CA SER A 148 -10.67 -7.48 34.61
C SER A 148 -11.72 -6.86 35.54
N ILE A 149 -12.26 -7.67 36.45
CA ILE A 149 -13.32 -7.33 37.39
C ILE A 149 -12.80 -7.55 38.80
N ASN A 150 -12.94 -6.54 39.65
CA ASN A 150 -12.70 -6.68 41.08
C ASN A 150 -13.96 -7.28 41.70
N GLY A 151 -13.91 -8.56 42.07
CA GLY A 151 -14.99 -9.22 42.79
C GLY A 151 -15.00 -8.77 44.25
N ALA A 152 -16.17 -8.35 44.75
CA ALA A 152 -16.33 -8.06 46.17
C ALA A 152 -16.04 -9.35 46.98
N GLY A 153 -14.91 -9.38 47.70
CA GLY A 153 -14.49 -10.51 48.52
C GLY A 153 -13.89 -11.73 47.78
N SER A 154 -13.77 -11.70 46.45
CA SER A 154 -13.36 -12.87 45.63
C SER A 154 -12.06 -12.66 44.83
N GLY A 155 -11.41 -11.50 44.99
CA GLY A 155 -10.20 -11.14 44.25
C GLY A 155 -10.48 -10.59 42.86
N VAL A 156 -9.43 -10.39 42.06
CA VAL A 156 -9.57 -9.91 40.68
C VAL A 156 -9.76 -11.10 39.77
N PHE A 157 -10.76 -11.07 38.89
CA PHE A 157 -10.87 -12.06 37.84
C PHE A 157 -10.89 -11.42 36.46
N THR A 158 -10.30 -12.10 35.51
CA THR A 158 -10.26 -11.69 34.11
C THR A 158 -11.23 -12.55 33.32
N ARG A 159 -12.09 -11.90 32.54
CA ARG A 159 -13.05 -12.54 31.64
C ARG A 159 -12.70 -12.22 30.19
N ALA A 160 -12.66 -13.25 29.36
CA ALA A 160 -12.52 -13.13 27.91
C ALA A 160 -13.86 -13.39 27.23
N TYR A 161 -14.26 -12.48 26.35
CA TYR A 161 -15.46 -12.54 25.50
C TYR A 161 -15.01 -12.77 24.07
N ILE A 162 -15.31 -13.94 23.52
CA ILE A 162 -14.69 -14.42 22.29
C ILE A 162 -15.71 -14.49 21.15
N HIS A 163 -15.36 -13.91 19.98
CA HIS A 163 -16.21 -13.77 18.81
C HIS A 163 -15.52 -14.27 17.55
N SER A 164 -16.24 -14.98 16.68
CA SER A 164 -15.76 -15.38 15.36
C SER A 164 -16.04 -14.25 14.37
N LEU A 165 -15.04 -13.92 13.57
CA LEU A 165 -15.14 -13.02 12.43
C LEU A 165 -15.32 -13.77 11.11
N SER A 166 -15.13 -15.09 11.15
CA SER A 166 -15.28 -15.97 9.99
C SER A 166 -16.73 -16.40 9.79
N THR A 167 -17.12 -16.55 8.53
CA THR A 167 -18.37 -17.22 8.13
C THR A 167 -18.32 -18.73 8.38
N MET A 168 -17.13 -19.27 8.66
CA MET A 168 -16.95 -20.66 9.04
C MET A 168 -17.22 -20.87 10.52
N TYR A 169 -17.73 -22.05 10.86
CA TYR A 169 -17.85 -22.49 12.24
C TYR A 169 -16.46 -22.58 12.87
N MET A 170 -16.19 -21.71 13.84
CA MET A 170 -14.99 -21.78 14.64
C MET A 170 -15.35 -21.83 16.12
N GLY A 171 -14.83 -22.82 16.82
CA GLY A 171 -14.90 -22.95 18.26
C GLY A 171 -13.52 -22.86 18.89
N ILE A 172 -13.51 -22.72 20.20
CA ILE A 172 -12.31 -22.85 21.02
C ILE A 172 -12.56 -23.98 22.00
N TYR A 173 -11.58 -24.88 22.16
CA TYR A 173 -11.62 -25.86 23.23
C TYR A 173 -11.04 -25.27 24.51
N GLY A 174 -11.76 -25.36 25.64
CA GLY A 174 -11.39 -24.75 26.92
C GLY A 174 -10.02 -25.12 27.45
N THR A 175 -9.66 -26.39 27.35
CA THR A 175 -8.35 -26.92 27.76
C THR A 175 -7.21 -26.40 26.89
N ASN A 176 -7.51 -25.78 25.74
CA ASN A 176 -6.51 -25.22 24.86
C ASN A 176 -6.44 -23.70 24.92
N VAL A 177 -7.16 -23.05 25.85
CA VAL A 177 -7.01 -21.61 26.11
C VAL A 177 -6.14 -21.43 27.32
N THR A 178 -5.05 -20.68 27.17
CA THR A 178 -4.24 -20.29 28.31
C THR A 178 -3.94 -18.80 28.28
N LEU A 179 -3.99 -18.18 29.46
CA LEU A 179 -3.60 -16.81 29.69
C LEU A 179 -2.29 -16.85 30.49
N ASN A 180 -1.19 -16.40 29.88
CA ASN A 180 0.17 -16.56 30.42
C ASN A 180 0.45 -18.02 30.86
N GLY A 181 0.01 -18.98 30.05
CA GLY A 181 0.18 -20.41 30.31
C GLY A 181 -0.78 -21.03 31.35
N ALA A 182 -1.65 -20.25 31.99
CA ALA A 182 -2.65 -20.75 32.93
C ALA A 182 -3.98 -21.05 32.23
N GLU A 183 -4.56 -22.22 32.51
CA GLU A 183 -5.92 -22.58 32.06
C GLU A 183 -6.99 -21.75 32.79
N PRO A 184 -8.16 -21.51 32.16
CA PRO A 184 -9.28 -20.82 32.79
C PRO A 184 -9.88 -21.63 33.93
N ASN A 185 -10.26 -20.95 35.02
CA ASN A 185 -11.02 -21.52 36.13
C ASN A 185 -12.46 -21.87 35.73
N ARG A 186 -13.02 -21.15 34.77
CA ARG A 186 -14.36 -21.40 34.24
C ARG A 186 -14.42 -21.14 32.76
N THR A 187 -15.11 -22.02 32.04
CA THR A 187 -15.41 -21.85 30.62
C THR A 187 -16.87 -22.12 30.36
N GLN A 188 -17.52 -21.26 29.58
CA GLN A 188 -18.86 -21.49 29.04
C GLN A 188 -18.76 -21.49 27.51
N PHE A 189 -19.20 -22.59 26.89
CA PHE A 189 -19.17 -22.78 25.44
C PHE A 189 -20.57 -22.67 24.87
N THR A 190 -20.70 -21.86 23.82
CA THR A 190 -21.85 -21.92 22.94
C THR A 190 -21.32 -22.06 21.51
N PHE A 191 -21.47 -23.23 20.91
CA PHE A 191 -21.27 -23.38 19.47
C PHE A 191 -22.47 -22.74 18.77
N THR A 192 -22.37 -21.50 18.31
CA THR A 192 -23.42 -20.90 17.49
C THR A 192 -23.12 -21.06 16.01
N THR A 193 -24.15 -21.41 15.25
CA THR A 193 -24.20 -21.30 13.78
C THR A 193 -24.18 -19.81 13.43
N GLY A 194 -23.57 -19.48 12.30
CA GLY A 194 -23.25 -18.12 11.90
C GLY A 194 -24.33 -17.07 12.16
N ASP A 195 -23.89 -15.93 12.69
CA ASP A 195 -24.34 -14.63 12.23
C ASP A 195 -23.40 -13.59 12.85
N LYS A 196 -22.92 -12.63 12.05
CA LYS A 196 -22.33 -11.39 12.59
C LYS A 196 -23.37 -10.54 13.36
N GLN A 197 -24.63 -10.99 13.37
CA GLN A 197 -25.80 -10.27 13.85
C GLN A 197 -26.12 -10.53 15.32
N ASN A 198 -25.71 -11.66 15.89
CA ASN A 198 -25.93 -11.94 17.30
C ASN A 198 -24.68 -11.54 18.07
N ASN A 199 -24.77 -10.48 18.87
CA ASN A 199 -23.72 -9.98 19.78
C ASN A 199 -23.36 -10.98 20.91
N ASP A 200 -23.67 -12.27 20.74
CA ASP A 200 -23.39 -13.30 21.70
C ASP A 200 -21.93 -13.75 21.55
N SER A 201 -21.20 -13.74 22.65
CA SER A 201 -19.86 -14.33 22.69
C SER A 201 -19.98 -15.84 22.50
N LEU A 202 -19.19 -16.40 21.60
CA LEU A 202 -19.08 -17.84 21.36
C LEU A 202 -18.54 -18.58 22.58
N VAL A 203 -17.62 -17.94 23.29
CA VAL A 203 -16.96 -18.52 24.46
C VAL A 203 -16.72 -17.43 25.50
N LEU A 204 -17.04 -17.77 26.75
CA LEU A 204 -16.64 -17.02 27.93
C LEU A 204 -15.60 -17.85 28.68
N ALA A 205 -14.43 -17.29 28.92
CA ALA A 205 -13.37 -17.90 29.73
C ALA A 205 -12.98 -16.97 30.88
N GLU A 206 -12.85 -17.52 32.09
CA GLU A 206 -12.55 -16.77 33.31
C GLU A 206 -11.30 -17.29 34.00
N TRP A 207 -10.45 -16.36 34.43
CA TRP A 207 -9.26 -16.65 35.25
C TRP A 207 -9.34 -15.84 36.55
N TYR A 208 -9.24 -16.53 37.68
CA TYR A 208 -9.17 -15.94 39.01
C TYR A 208 -7.75 -15.52 39.35
N ASN A 209 -7.61 -14.38 40.01
CA ASN A 209 -6.34 -13.75 40.40
C ASN A 209 -5.38 -13.54 39.22
N LYS A 210 -5.92 -13.28 38.02
CA LYS A 210 -5.15 -12.89 36.84
C LYS A 210 -5.61 -11.51 36.39
N VAL A 211 -4.66 -10.63 36.17
CA VAL A 211 -4.86 -9.28 35.63
C VAL A 211 -4.25 -9.24 34.24
N ILE A 212 -4.94 -8.62 33.29
CA ILE A 212 -4.37 -8.39 31.97
C ILE A 212 -3.55 -7.11 31.97
N VAL A 213 -2.35 -7.26 31.43
CA VAL A 213 -1.39 -6.19 31.14
C VAL A 213 -0.88 -6.34 29.71
N ASP A 214 -0.24 -5.31 29.17
CA ASP A 214 0.21 -5.26 27.76
C ASP A 214 1.17 -6.41 27.37
N SER A 215 1.89 -7.00 28.33
CA SER A 215 2.78 -8.15 28.10
C SER A 215 2.07 -9.52 28.18
N THR A 216 0.76 -9.54 28.35
CA THR A 216 0.00 -10.78 28.53
C THR A 216 -0.14 -11.50 27.20
N THR A 217 0.19 -12.79 27.17
CA THR A 217 0.04 -13.65 25.99
C THR A 217 -1.16 -14.55 26.14
N LEU A 218 -1.99 -14.58 25.10
CA LEU A 218 -3.07 -15.55 24.96
C LEU A 218 -2.65 -16.64 23.99
N LYS A 219 -2.75 -17.90 24.42
CA LYS A 219 -2.66 -19.06 23.53
C LYS A 219 -4.02 -19.71 23.44
N LEU A 220 -4.46 -20.01 22.22
CA LEU A 220 -5.72 -20.71 21.98
C LEU A 220 -5.61 -21.67 20.80
N LYS A 221 -6.45 -22.71 20.79
CA LYS A 221 -6.65 -23.58 19.64
C LYS A 221 -8.00 -23.27 18.99
N LEU A 222 -7.98 -22.87 17.72
CA LEU A 222 -9.21 -22.76 16.93
C LEU A 222 -9.53 -24.11 16.31
N VAL A 223 -10.79 -24.52 16.42
CA VAL A 223 -11.29 -25.76 15.83
C VAL A 223 -12.49 -25.49 14.95
N THR A 224 -12.56 -26.20 13.83
CA THR A 224 -13.76 -26.27 13.01
C THR A 224 -14.57 -27.49 13.44
N PRO A 225 -15.88 -27.42 13.69
CA PRO A 225 -16.65 -28.53 14.28
C PRO A 225 -16.65 -29.83 13.48
N ARG A 226 -16.31 -29.81 12.19
CA ARG A 226 -16.14 -31.03 11.38
C ARG A 226 -14.79 -31.73 11.60
N TYR A 227 -13.82 -31.06 12.23
CA TYR A 227 -12.46 -31.56 12.42
C TYR A 227 -11.98 -31.30 13.85
N THR A 228 -11.61 -32.35 14.58
CA THR A 228 -10.97 -32.25 15.90
C THR A 228 -9.53 -31.73 15.83
N THR A 229 -8.99 -31.57 14.62
CA THR A 229 -7.72 -30.91 14.33
C THR A 229 -7.93 -29.40 14.21
N GLY A 230 -7.02 -28.64 14.82
CA GLY A 230 -7.11 -27.19 14.91
C GLY A 230 -5.74 -26.57 15.06
N SER A 231 -5.60 -25.33 14.59
CA SER A 231 -4.34 -24.59 14.66
C SER A 231 -4.21 -23.89 16.01
N MET A 232 -2.99 -23.91 16.57
CA MET A 232 -2.64 -23.11 17.73
C MET A 232 -2.32 -21.68 17.29
N TYR A 233 -2.86 -20.72 18.02
CA TYR A 233 -2.59 -19.30 17.83
C TYR A 233 -2.05 -18.71 19.12
N GLU A 234 -1.03 -17.88 18.97
CA GLU A 234 -0.54 -16.99 20.01
C GLU A 234 -0.89 -15.58 19.59
N LEU A 235 -1.80 -14.95 20.32
CA LEU A 235 -2.35 -13.64 19.97
C LEU A 235 -1.80 -12.59 20.93
N PRO A 236 -1.18 -11.51 20.41
CA PRO A 236 -0.77 -10.41 21.26
C PRO A 236 -2.00 -9.69 21.80
N ILE A 237 -1.97 -9.37 23.09
CA ILE A 237 -3.02 -8.58 23.74
C ILE A 237 -2.65 -7.10 23.61
N LYS A 238 -3.63 -6.29 23.23
CA LYS A 238 -3.50 -4.85 22.98
C LYS A 238 -4.51 -4.07 23.80
N LYS A 239 -4.26 -2.79 24.04
CA LYS A 239 -5.25 -1.93 24.73
C LYS A 239 -6.41 -1.63 23.81
N VAL A 240 -7.62 -1.63 24.35
CA VAL A 240 -8.82 -1.22 23.59
C VAL A 240 -8.70 0.20 23.04
N SER A 241 -7.90 1.09 23.65
CA SER A 241 -7.58 2.42 23.10
C SER A 241 -6.98 2.37 21.68
N GLU A 242 -6.27 1.30 21.33
CA GLU A 242 -5.68 1.11 19.99
C GLU A 242 -6.72 0.74 18.91
N LEU A 243 -7.97 0.40 19.30
CA LEU A 243 -9.06 0.24 18.32
C LEU A 243 -9.59 1.59 17.81
N PHE A 244 -9.27 2.68 18.50
CA PHE A 244 -9.75 4.03 18.20
C PHE A 244 -8.73 4.90 17.46
N SER A 245 -7.47 4.45 17.36
CA SER A 245 -6.41 5.08 16.55
C SER A 245 -6.46 4.61 15.10
#